data_AF-A0A7D7QUU2-F1
#
_entry.id   AF-A0A7D7QUU2-F1
#
_cell.length_a   1.000
_cell.length_b   1.000
_cell.length_c   1.000
_cell.angle_alpha   90.00
_cell.angle_beta   90.00
_cell.angle_gamma   90.00
#
_symmetry.space_group_name_H-M   'P 1'
#
loop_
_entity.id
_entity.type
_entity.pdbx_description
1 polymer ?
#
loop_
_entity_poly.entity_id
_entity_poly.type
_entity_poly.pdbx_seq_one_letter_code
_entity_poly.pdbx_strand_id
1 'polypeptide(L)'
;MKFKKKYKKELIKSLKTLAFTEHELLETMTNLMLLKELKKNDITFEKGDTFSFEDSIFDYSEDKNVRKLAKLRRKMIKTMGKLVDGTDFKDKEIEFLA
;
A
#
# COMPACT_ATOMS: atom_id res chain seq x y z
N MET A 1 -25.75 -19.91 -10.03
CA MET A 1 -24.32 -20.00 -10.44
C MET A 1 -23.74 -18.72 -11.05
N LYS A 2 -24.42 -18.02 -12.00
CA LYS A 2 -23.92 -16.77 -12.63
C LYS A 2 -23.65 -15.63 -11.62
N PHE A 3 -24.51 -15.43 -10.62
CA PHE A 3 -24.34 -14.41 -9.60
C PHE A 3 -23.05 -14.56 -8.77
N LYS A 4 -22.70 -15.79 -8.36
CA LYS A 4 -21.45 -16.07 -7.63
C LYS A 4 -20.20 -15.73 -8.47
N LYS A 5 -20.22 -16.04 -9.78
CA LYS A 5 -19.13 -15.68 -10.70
C LYS A 5 -19.01 -14.18 -10.90
N LYS A 6 -20.13 -13.47 -11.07
CA LYS A 6 -20.14 -12.00 -11.21
C LYS A 6 -19.62 -11.32 -9.94
N TYR A 7 -20.09 -11.76 -8.77
CA TYR A 7 -19.64 -11.26 -7.47
C TYR A 7 -18.11 -11.41 -7.29
N LYS A 8 -17.58 -12.61 -7.56
CA LYS A 8 -16.14 -12.89 -7.50
C LYS A 8 -15.33 -11.97 -8.41
N LYS A 9 -15.83 -11.72 -9.64
CA LYS A 9 -15.17 -10.82 -10.60
C LYS A 9 -15.11 -9.37 -10.08
N GLU A 10 -16.19 -8.87 -9.49
CA GLU A 10 -16.21 -7.51 -8.91
C GLU A 10 -15.31 -7.41 -7.68
N LEU A 11 -15.20 -8.47 -6.87
CA LEU A 11 -14.25 -8.52 -5.77
C LEU A 11 -12.80 -8.45 -6.28
N ILE A 12 -12.43 -9.22 -7.31
CA ILE A 12 -11.08 -9.17 -7.91
C ILE A 12 -10.79 -7.75 -8.42
N LYS A 13 -11.75 -7.13 -9.11
CA LYS A 13 -11.60 -5.74 -9.59
C LYS A 13 -11.35 -4.78 -8.42
N SER A 14 -12.10 -4.93 -7.34
CA SER A 14 -11.94 -4.11 -6.14
C SER A 14 -10.57 -4.32 -5.48
N LEU A 15 -10.11 -5.56 -5.38
CA LEU A 15 -8.78 -5.90 -4.87
C LEU A 15 -7.66 -5.27 -5.72
N LYS A 16 -7.77 -5.30 -7.06
CA LYS A 16 -6.81 -4.63 -7.94
C LYS A 16 -6.74 -3.12 -7.70
N THR A 17 -7.89 -2.47 -7.56
CA THR A 17 -7.95 -1.03 -7.26
C THR A 17 -7.33 -0.72 -5.90
N LEU A 18 -7.63 -1.54 -4.88
CA LEU A 18 -7.07 -1.37 -3.54
C LEU A 18 -5.56 -1.58 -3.53
N ALA A 19 -5.04 -2.60 -4.21
CA ALA A 19 -3.60 -2.86 -4.30
C ALA A 19 -2.85 -1.71 -4.98
N PHE A 20 -3.37 -1.24 -6.12
CA PHE A 20 -2.80 -0.08 -6.80
C PHE A 20 -2.79 1.17 -5.91
N THR A 21 -3.91 1.45 -5.24
CA THR A 21 -4.04 2.63 -4.38
C THR A 21 -3.17 2.52 -3.13
N GLU A 22 -3.01 1.32 -2.58
CA GLU A 22 -2.14 1.04 -1.44
C GLU A 22 -0.67 1.31 -1.79
N HIS A 23 -0.25 0.93 -2.99
CA HIS A 23 1.10 1.18 -3.50
C HIS A 23 1.36 2.68 -3.72
N GLU A 24 0.45 3.38 -4.39
CA GLU A 24 0.52 4.85 -4.58
C GLU A 24 0.61 5.61 -3.24
N LEU A 25 -0.11 5.14 -2.22
CA LEU A 25 -0.01 5.71 -0.88
C LEU A 25 1.37 5.48 -0.25
N LEU A 26 1.97 4.30 -0.44
CA LEU A 26 3.33 4.02 0.04
C LEU A 26 4.35 4.95 -0.62
N GLU A 27 4.31 5.10 -1.94
CA GLU A 27 5.21 6.00 -2.67
C GLU A 27 5.02 7.45 -2.22
N THR A 28 3.77 7.91 -2.11
CA THR A 28 3.45 9.27 -1.65
C THR A 28 4.00 9.53 -0.25
N MET A 29 3.79 8.60 0.69
CA MET A 29 4.31 8.74 2.06
C MET A 29 5.84 8.75 2.09
N THR A 30 6.47 7.90 1.28
CA THR A 30 7.94 7.84 1.15
C THR A 30 8.47 9.17 0.65
N ASN A 31 7.90 9.71 -0.43
CA ASN A 31 8.28 11.00 -0.99
C ASN A 31 8.08 12.15 0.01
N LEU A 32 6.97 12.17 0.74
CA LEU A 32 6.71 13.19 1.76
C LEU A 32 7.72 13.12 2.91
N MET A 33 8.08 11.92 3.36
CA MET A 33 9.10 11.74 4.38
C MET A 33 10.47 12.18 3.89
N LEU A 34 10.91 11.70 2.72
CA LEU A 34 12.21 12.04 2.15
C LEU A 34 12.32 13.54 1.89
N LEU A 35 11.30 14.21 1.33
CA LEU A 35 11.32 15.66 1.12
C LEU A 35 11.58 16.45 2.41
N LYS A 36 11.10 15.94 3.55
CA LYS A 36 11.31 16.58 4.85
C LYS A 36 12.68 16.27 5.44
N GLU A 37 13.11 15.01 5.37
CA GLU A 37 14.43 14.56 5.86
C GLU A 37 15.58 15.17 5.05
N LEU A 38 15.47 15.19 3.71
CA LEU A 38 16.46 15.80 2.81
C LEU A 38 16.66 17.27 3.12
N LYS A 39 15.56 18.01 3.31
CA LYS A 39 15.62 19.44 3.67
C LYS A 39 16.20 19.71 5.06
N LYS A 40 16.02 18.78 6.01
CA LYS A 40 16.49 18.95 7.39
C LYS A 40 17.97 18.61 7.56
N ASN A 41 18.44 17.60 6.83
CA ASN A 41 19.75 16.99 7.05
C ASN A 41 20.75 17.27 5.93
N ASP A 42 20.39 18.12 4.95
CA ASP A 42 21.18 18.44 3.76
C ASP A 42 21.66 17.19 3.00
N ILE A 43 20.80 16.17 3.02
CA ILE A 43 21.06 14.90 2.34
C ILE A 43 20.71 15.08 0.86
N THR A 44 21.56 14.59 -0.03
CA THR A 44 21.33 14.52 -1.47
C THR A 44 21.46 13.08 -1.91
N PHE A 45 20.45 12.56 -2.61
CA PHE A 45 20.52 11.23 -3.23
C PHE A 45 21.14 11.34 -4.64
N GLU A 46 22.08 10.46 -4.94
CA GLU A 46 22.59 10.26 -6.29
C GLU A 46 21.81 9.18 -7.03
N LYS A 47 21.87 9.21 -8.36
CA LYS A 47 21.19 8.21 -9.19
C LYS A 47 21.85 6.84 -8.97
N GLY A 48 21.10 5.91 -8.39
CA GLY A 48 21.57 4.57 -8.06
C GLY A 48 21.60 4.29 -6.56
N ASP A 49 21.41 5.32 -5.72
CA ASP A 49 21.30 5.14 -4.28
C ASP A 49 20.04 4.33 -3.92
N THR A 50 20.22 3.42 -2.96
CA THR A 50 19.13 2.61 -2.42
C THR A 50 18.87 3.04 -0.98
N PHE A 51 17.63 3.47 -0.70
CA PHE A 51 17.17 3.77 0.64
C PHE A 51 16.24 2.64 1.11
N SER A 52 16.55 2.05 2.26
CA SER A 52 15.76 0.99 2.87
C SER A 52 15.26 1.44 4.23
N PHE A 53 13.98 1.20 4.51
CA PHE A 53 13.34 1.53 5.78
C PHE A 53 12.31 0.48 6.14
N GLU A 54 12.07 0.32 7.43
CA GLU A 54 10.94 -0.47 7.90
C GLU A 54 9.63 0.29 7.70
N ASP A 55 8.54 -0.43 7.39
CA ASP A 55 7.20 0.16 7.27
C ASP A 55 6.74 0.89 8.54
N SER A 56 7.27 0.46 9.70
CA SER A 56 7.03 1.07 11.01
C SER A 56 7.44 2.55 11.05
N ILE A 57 8.36 2.99 10.19
CA ILE A 57 8.87 4.37 10.17
C ILE A 57 7.76 5.41 9.95
N PHE A 58 6.72 5.07 9.17
CA PHE A 58 5.62 5.99 8.87
C PHE A 58 4.73 6.28 10.08
N ASP A 59 4.66 5.36 11.05
CA ASP A 59 3.87 5.56 12.27
C ASP A 59 4.45 6.64 13.17
N TYR A 60 5.77 6.79 13.14
CA TYR A 60 6.54 7.71 13.99
C TYR A 60 6.98 8.96 13.24
N SER A 61 6.65 9.07 11.95
CA SER A 61 6.91 10.27 11.15
C SER A 61 6.41 11.50 11.90
N GLU A 62 7.25 12.54 11.98
CA GLU A 62 6.85 13.81 12.57
C GLU A 62 5.65 14.45 11.83
N ASP A 63 5.48 14.16 10.53
CA ASP A 63 4.34 14.65 9.75
C ASP A 63 3.05 13.90 10.10
N LYS A 64 2.09 14.63 10.67
CA LYS A 64 0.77 14.10 11.05
C LYS A 64 -0.02 13.54 9.86
N ASN A 65 0.21 14.06 8.65
CA ASN A 65 -0.48 13.60 7.45
C ASN A 65 0.08 12.24 7.00
N VAL A 66 1.41 12.07 7.03
CA VAL A 66 2.05 10.76 6.79
C VAL A 66 1.50 9.71 7.77
N ARG A 67 1.43 10.03 9.07
CA ARG A 67 0.84 9.12 10.07
C ARG A 67 -0.62 8.75 9.78
N LYS A 68 -1.42 9.67 9.25
CA LYS A 68 -2.82 9.40 8.86
C LYS A 68 -2.89 8.48 7.64
N LEU A 69 -2.06 8.71 6.64
CA LEU A 69 -1.98 7.87 5.45
C LEU A 69 -1.51 6.45 5.80
N ALA A 70 -0.53 6.32 6.69
CA ALA A 70 -0.02 5.02 7.15
C ALA A 70 -1.13 4.19 7.82
N LYS A 71 -1.92 4.83 8.70
CA LYS A 71 -3.09 4.20 9.33
C LYS A 71 -4.15 3.76 8.31
N LEU A 72 -4.40 4.55 7.27
CA LEU A 72 -5.33 4.19 6.20
C LEU A 72 -4.80 2.99 5.41
N ARG A 73 -3.55 3.04 4.99
CA ARG A 73 -2.88 1.98 4.24
C ARG A 73 -2.94 0.64 4.96
N ARG A 74 -2.67 0.59 6.28
CA ARG A 74 -2.81 -0.63 7.09
C ARG A 74 -4.23 -1.17 7.13
N LYS A 75 -5.23 -0.29 7.21
CA LYS A 75 -6.64 -0.70 7.13
C LYS A 75 -6.96 -1.28 5.76
N MET A 76 -6.40 -0.73 4.67
CA MET A 76 -6.57 -1.28 3.32
C MET A 76 -5.97 -2.68 3.22
N ILE A 77 -4.71 -2.88 3.63
CA ILE A 77 -4.04 -4.20 3.61
C ILE A 77 -4.85 -5.23 4.41
N LYS A 78 -5.25 -4.89 5.64
CA LYS A 78 -6.08 -5.77 6.48
C LYS A 78 -7.43 -6.09 5.82
N THR A 79 -8.02 -5.15 5.11
CA THR A 79 -9.29 -5.35 4.41
C THR A 79 -9.10 -6.24 3.19
N MET A 80 -8.04 -6.04 2.40
CA MET A 80 -7.70 -6.92 1.28
C MET A 80 -7.48 -8.36 1.75
N GLY A 81 -6.72 -8.57 2.83
CA GLY A 81 -6.54 -9.90 3.43
C GLY A 81 -7.87 -10.57 3.80
N LYS A 82 -8.76 -9.85 4.50
CA LYS A 82 -10.10 -10.38 4.84
C LYS A 82 -10.96 -10.72 3.62
N LEU A 83 -10.86 -9.95 2.53
CA LEU A 83 -11.60 -10.23 1.30
C LEU A 83 -11.09 -11.50 0.61
N VAL A 84 -9.77 -11.72 0.67
CA VAL A 84 -9.13 -12.95 0.17
C VAL A 84 -9.53 -14.13 1.05
N ASP A 85 -9.34 -14.06 2.37
CA ASP A 85 -9.65 -15.15 3.31
C ASP A 85 -11.13 -15.57 3.26
N GLY A 86 -12.04 -14.61 3.01
CA GLY A 86 -13.47 -14.85 2.92
C GLY A 86 -13.95 -15.44 1.58
N THR A 87 -13.06 -15.66 0.62
CA THR A 87 -13.41 -16.08 -0.74
C THR A 87 -12.48 -17.17 -1.27
N ASP A 88 -13.03 -18.17 -1.94
CA ASP A 88 -12.26 -19.24 -2.62
C ASP A 88 -11.63 -18.72 -3.94
N PHE A 89 -10.60 -17.87 -3.83
CA PHE A 89 -9.78 -17.40 -4.95
C PHE A 89 -8.69 -18.43 -5.30
N LYS A 90 -8.44 -18.62 -6.60
CA LYS A 90 -7.25 -19.35 -7.05
C LYS A 90 -6.05 -18.41 -7.01
N ASP A 91 -4.85 -18.93 -6.75
CA ASP A 91 -3.62 -18.13 -6.72
C ASP A 91 -3.43 -17.26 -7.97
N LYS A 92 -3.69 -17.83 -9.16
CA LYS A 92 -3.64 -17.10 -10.44
C LYS A 92 -4.60 -15.91 -10.53
N GLU A 93 -5.68 -15.91 -9.76
CA GLU A 93 -6.66 -14.81 -9.75
C GLU A 93 -6.21 -13.65 -8.85
N ILE A 94 -5.25 -13.86 -7.96
CA ILE A 94 -4.76 -12.90 -6.96
C ILE A 94 -3.24 -12.67 -7.02
N GLU A 95 -2.57 -13.13 -8.08
CA GLU A 95 -1.10 -13.01 -8.28
C GLU A 95 -0.59 -11.56 -8.19
N PHE A 96 -1.45 -10.59 -8.47
CA PHE A 96 -1.13 -9.16 -8.36
C PHE A 96 -1.04 -8.64 -6.91
N LEU A 97 -1.38 -9.48 -5.91
CA LEU A 97 -1.23 -9.19 -4.49
C LEU A 97 0.06 -9.80 -3.90
N ALA A 98 0.77 -10.63 -4.67
CA ALA A 98 2.03 -11.27 -4.28
C ALA A 98 3.23 -10.40 -4.68
#